data_AF-A0A6J4VLH8-F1
#
_entry.id   AF-A0A6J4VLH8-F1
#
_cell.length_a   1.000
_cell.length_b   1.000
_cell.length_c   1.000
_cell.angle_alpha   90.00
_cell.angle_beta   90.00
_cell.angle_gamma   90.00
#
_symmetry.space_group_name_H-M   'P 1'
#
loop_
_entity.id
_entity.type
_entity.pdbx_description
1 polymer ?
#
loop_
_entity_poly.entity_id
_entity_poly.type
_entity_poly.pdbx_seq_one_letter_code
_entity_poly.pdbx_strand_id
1 'polypeptide(L)'
;GTTSSLPQEHVDVFLHEGLIDDAIAVVSRAHTGHTLVEQVVDVALATRPDWVIEACRRQAEPIMDGGKAQYYEAAAAWLARARSAYRVAGREGEWRPYLEAQIERHRRKYKLRPLLEALR
;
A
#
# COMPACT_ATOMS: atom_id res chain seq x y z
N GLY A 1 -13.64 35.37 12.78
CA GLY A 1 -14.29 34.12 12.37
C GLY A 1 -13.61 33.66 11.12
N THR A 2 -12.87 32.55 11.20
CA THR A 2 -11.96 32.10 10.15
C THR A 2 -12.56 30.86 9.52
N THR A 3 -12.84 30.91 8.22
CA THR A 3 -13.30 29.76 7.43
C THR A 3 -12.60 29.78 6.08
N SER A 4 -11.68 28.82 5.89
CA SER A 4 -10.98 28.37 4.65
C SER A 4 -9.55 28.00 5.07
N SER A 5 -8.88 26.93 4.66
CA SER A 5 -9.18 25.83 3.74
C SER A 5 -7.96 24.89 3.81
N LEU A 6 -8.18 23.65 4.24
CA LEU A 6 -7.40 22.43 3.92
C LEU A 6 -5.99 22.13 4.51
N PRO A 7 -5.70 20.83 4.76
CA PRO A 7 -4.53 20.31 5.48
C PRO A 7 -3.30 20.17 4.56
N GLN A 8 -2.66 21.27 4.20
CA GLN A 8 -1.39 21.24 3.46
C GLN A 8 -0.17 21.48 4.36
N GLU A 9 -0.38 22.08 5.53
CA GLU A 9 0.68 22.53 6.44
C GLU A 9 1.35 21.42 7.28
N HIS A 10 0.87 20.17 7.21
CA HIS A 10 1.50 19.03 7.87
C HIS A 10 2.36 18.15 6.95
N VAL A 11 2.33 18.34 5.62
CA VAL A 11 3.08 17.47 4.69
C VAL A 11 4.54 17.94 4.53
N ASP A 12 4.81 19.24 4.62
CA ASP A 12 6.17 19.78 4.46
C ASP A 12 7.11 19.44 5.63
N VAL A 13 6.58 19.09 6.80
CA VAL A 13 7.40 18.70 7.97
C VAL A 13 7.99 17.29 7.82
N PHE A 14 7.38 16.39 7.05
CA PHE A 14 7.85 14.99 6.96
C PHE A 14 8.86 14.74 5.84
N LEU A 15 9.26 15.77 5.09
CA LEU A 15 10.20 15.70 3.96
C LEU A 15 11.69 15.59 4.38
N HIS A 16 11.97 15.26 5.64
CA HIS A 16 13.31 14.87 6.04
C HIS A 16 13.37 13.33 6.08
N GLU A 17 14.30 12.74 5.33
CA GLU A 17 14.47 11.27 5.24
C GLU A 17 14.55 10.60 6.63
N GLY A 18 15.06 11.31 7.64
CA GLY A 18 15.07 10.83 9.04
C GLY A 18 13.68 10.71 9.67
N LEU A 19 12.74 11.59 9.34
CA LEU A 19 11.37 11.54 9.87
C LEU A 19 10.52 10.44 9.20
N ILE A 20 10.80 10.11 7.94
CA ILE A 20 10.16 8.99 7.24
C ILE A 20 10.58 7.66 7.88
N ASP A 21 11.86 7.52 8.22
CA ASP A 21 12.37 6.32 8.90
C ASP A 21 11.83 6.14 10.32
N ASP A 22 11.74 7.24 11.07
CA ASP A 22 11.13 7.22 12.39
C ASP A 22 9.64 6.84 12.30
N ALA A 23 8.91 7.40 11.34
CA ALA A 23 7.51 7.04 11.10
C ALA A 23 7.35 5.56 10.73
N ILE A 24 8.20 5.04 9.82
CA ILE A 24 8.27 3.62 9.45
C ILE A 24 8.54 2.75 10.68
N ALA A 25 9.50 3.13 11.53
CA ALA A 25 9.86 2.38 12.72
C ALA A 25 8.69 2.31 13.72
N VAL A 26 7.95 3.40 13.89
CA VAL A 26 6.76 3.46 14.75
C VAL A 26 5.68 2.51 14.23
N VAL A 27 5.28 2.62 12.95
CA VAL A 27 4.20 1.79 12.40
C VAL A 27 4.57 0.32 12.28
N SER A 28 5.85 0.01 12.14
CA SER A 28 6.34 -1.37 12.05
C SER A 28 6.41 -2.07 13.41
N ARG A 29 6.55 -1.31 14.51
CA ARG A 29 6.64 -1.83 15.89
C ARG A 29 5.29 -1.95 16.58
N ALA A 30 4.39 -1.00 16.33
CA ALA A 30 3.05 -1.04 16.91
C ALA A 30 2.10 -1.86 16.03
N HIS A 31 1.13 -2.55 16.65
CA HIS A 31 -0.03 -3.14 15.95
C HIS A 31 -0.97 -2.01 15.47
N THR A 32 -0.43 -1.10 14.68
CA THR A 32 -1.00 0.22 14.47
C THR A 32 -2.17 0.15 13.51
N GLY A 33 -3.14 1.04 13.71
CA GLY A 33 -4.33 1.12 12.87
C GLY A 33 -3.98 1.34 11.39
N HIS A 34 -4.81 0.74 10.53
CA HIS A 34 -4.72 0.76 9.07
C HIS A 34 -4.49 2.16 8.47
N THR A 35 -5.13 3.18 9.01
CA THR A 35 -5.04 4.58 8.55
C THR A 35 -3.64 5.19 8.72
N LEU A 36 -2.90 4.86 9.78
CA LEU A 36 -1.56 5.41 9.96
C LEU A 36 -0.56 4.79 8.99
N VAL A 37 -0.71 3.49 8.72
CA VAL A 37 0.12 2.79 7.72
C VAL A 37 -0.09 3.39 6.33
N GLU A 38 -1.33 3.75 5.98
CA GLU A 38 -1.66 4.35 4.68
C GLU A 38 -0.95 5.71 4.49
N GLN A 39 -0.97 6.57 5.50
CA GLN A 39 -0.27 7.86 5.46
C GLN A 39 1.23 7.70 5.28
N VAL A 40 1.86 6.77 6.02
CA VAL A 40 3.30 6.53 5.91
C VAL A 40 3.65 5.93 4.55
N VAL A 41 2.81 5.06 4.00
CA VAL A 41 3.00 4.48 2.65
C VAL A 41 3.00 5.55 1.57
N ASP A 42 2.04 6.47 1.59
CA ASP A 42 1.92 7.49 0.54
C ASP A 42 3.13 8.45 0.55
N VAL A 43 3.69 8.76 1.73
CA VAL A 43 4.91 9.59 1.87
C VAL A 43 6.19 8.81 1.52
N ALA A 44 6.28 7.54 1.94
CA ALA A 44 7.46 6.71 1.77
C ALA A 44 7.62 6.16 0.33
N LEU A 45 6.60 6.29 -0.53
CA LEU A 45 6.57 5.69 -1.87
C LEU A 45 7.79 6.05 -2.72
N ALA A 46 8.23 7.31 -2.67
CA ALA A 46 9.34 7.80 -3.49
C ALA A 46 10.72 7.47 -2.93
N THR A 47 10.87 7.37 -1.60
CA THR A 47 12.17 7.31 -0.92
C THR A 47 12.47 5.94 -0.31
N ARG A 48 11.44 5.17 0.05
CA ARG A 48 11.53 3.84 0.66
C ARG A 48 10.60 2.82 -0.02
N PRO A 49 10.73 2.63 -1.35
CA PRO A 49 9.82 1.78 -2.11
C PRO A 49 9.83 0.32 -1.62
N ASP A 50 10.96 -0.21 -1.16
CA ASP A 50 11.04 -1.58 -0.64
C ASP A 50 10.18 -1.79 0.61
N TRP A 51 10.20 -0.82 1.54
CA TRP A 51 9.34 -0.88 2.71
C TRP A 51 7.87 -0.76 2.32
N VAL A 52 7.54 0.13 1.37
CA VAL A 52 6.15 0.28 0.88
C VAL A 52 5.62 -1.00 0.24
N ILE A 53 6.42 -1.66 -0.60
CA ILE A 53 6.07 -2.96 -1.19
C ILE A 53 5.67 -3.94 -0.08
N GLU A 54 6.53 -4.12 0.92
CA GLU A 54 6.30 -5.07 1.99
C GLU A 54 5.10 -4.68 2.87
N ALA A 55 4.93 -3.40 3.20
CA ALA A 55 3.82 -2.91 4.00
C ALA A 55 2.47 -3.13 3.29
N CYS A 56 2.37 -2.74 2.02
CA CYS A 56 1.17 -2.92 1.22
C CYS A 56 0.80 -4.40 1.05
N ARG A 57 1.78 -5.27 0.79
CA ARG A 57 1.56 -6.72 0.71
C ARG A 57 1.03 -7.28 2.03
N ARG A 58 1.61 -6.87 3.15
CA ARG A 58 1.19 -7.30 4.50
C ARG A 58 -0.24 -6.89 4.85
N GLN A 59 -0.73 -5.77 4.31
CA GLN A 59 -2.13 -5.34 4.45
C GLN A 59 -3.06 -6.07 3.49
N ALA A 60 -2.66 -6.24 2.23
CA ALA A 60 -3.50 -6.83 1.19
C ALA A 60 -3.72 -8.34 1.35
N GLU A 61 -2.66 -9.10 1.60
CA GLU A 61 -2.68 -10.57 1.55
C GLU A 61 -3.67 -11.18 2.57
N PRO A 62 -3.70 -10.77 3.86
CA PRO A 62 -4.68 -11.28 4.81
C PRO A 62 -6.13 -10.96 4.44
N ILE A 63 -6.36 -9.79 3.83
CA ILE A 63 -7.70 -9.39 3.36
C ILE A 63 -8.14 -10.28 2.19
N MET A 64 -7.25 -10.49 1.22
CA MET A 64 -7.49 -11.38 0.10
C MET A 64 -7.76 -12.80 0.58
N ASP A 65 -6.99 -13.30 1.54
CA ASP A 65 -7.14 -14.65 2.10
C ASP A 65 -8.44 -14.82 2.89
N GLY A 66 -8.83 -13.83 3.71
CA GLY A 66 -9.94 -13.90 4.66
C GLY A 66 -11.35 -14.06 4.08
N GLY A 67 -11.51 -14.03 2.76
CA GLY A 67 -12.76 -14.43 2.09
C GLY A 67 -13.92 -13.42 2.17
N LYS A 68 -13.73 -12.30 2.86
CA LYS A 68 -14.75 -11.26 3.06
C LYS A 68 -14.77 -10.29 1.87
N ALA A 69 -15.67 -10.53 0.94
CA ALA A 69 -15.71 -9.79 -0.33
C ALA A 69 -15.83 -8.26 -0.19
N GLN A 70 -16.47 -7.77 0.87
CA GLN A 70 -16.58 -6.33 1.15
C GLN A 70 -15.22 -5.61 1.34
N TYR A 71 -14.14 -6.35 1.57
CA TYR A 71 -12.80 -5.79 1.77
C TYR A 71 -11.89 -5.96 0.55
N TYR A 72 -12.33 -6.62 -0.53
CA TYR A 72 -11.46 -6.87 -1.69
C TYR A 72 -11.02 -5.59 -2.41
N GLU A 73 -11.86 -4.55 -2.43
CA GLU A 73 -11.45 -3.25 -2.97
C GLU A 73 -10.31 -2.63 -2.15
N ALA A 74 -10.35 -2.74 -0.82
CA ALA A 74 -9.28 -2.28 0.03
C ALA A 74 -7.97 -3.05 -0.24
N ALA A 75 -8.05 -4.38 -0.44
CA ALA A 75 -6.88 -5.17 -0.81
C ALA A 75 -6.28 -4.74 -2.17
N ALA A 76 -7.13 -4.51 -3.17
CA ALA A 76 -6.69 -4.05 -4.48
C ALA A 76 -6.04 -2.65 -4.41
N ALA A 77 -6.56 -1.74 -3.58
CA ALA A 77 -5.98 -0.44 -3.34
C ALA A 77 -4.55 -0.52 -2.74
N TRP A 78 -4.33 -1.43 -1.79
CA TRP A 78 -2.98 -1.70 -1.27
C TRP A 78 -2.05 -2.23 -2.36
N LEU A 79 -2.51 -3.17 -3.18
CA LEU A 79 -1.70 -3.71 -4.26
C LEU A 79 -1.40 -2.69 -5.37
N ALA A 80 -2.29 -1.72 -5.62
CA ALA A 80 -2.02 -0.61 -6.54
C ALA A 80 -0.86 0.28 -6.05
N ARG A 81 -0.78 0.52 -4.73
CA ARG A 81 0.36 1.22 -4.12
C ARG A 81 1.64 0.39 -4.18
N ALA A 82 1.56 -0.92 -3.92
CA ALA A 82 2.69 -1.83 -4.10
C ALA A 82 3.22 -1.80 -5.54
N ARG A 83 2.33 -1.86 -6.55
CA ARG A 83 2.71 -1.72 -7.97
C ARG A 83 3.47 -0.42 -8.23
N SER A 84 2.97 0.69 -7.69
CA SER A 84 3.61 2.00 -7.84
C SER A 84 5.02 2.00 -7.23
N ALA A 85 5.21 1.37 -6.07
CA ALA A 85 6.50 1.22 -5.42
C ALA A 85 7.46 0.32 -6.22
N TYR A 86 6.98 -0.79 -6.78
CA TYR A 86 7.76 -1.62 -7.70
C TYR A 86 8.23 -0.83 -8.92
N ARG A 87 7.38 0.04 -9.48
CA ARG A 87 7.76 0.91 -10.61
C ARG A 87 8.82 1.93 -10.21
N VAL A 88 8.66 2.60 -9.06
CA VAL A 88 9.64 3.56 -8.54
C VAL A 88 11.00 2.87 -8.32
N ALA A 89 11.01 1.63 -7.82
CA ALA A 89 12.23 0.85 -7.64
C ALA A 89 12.82 0.27 -8.94
N GLY A 90 12.18 0.45 -10.10
CA GLY A 90 12.60 -0.17 -11.36
C GLY A 90 12.43 -1.70 -11.40
N ARG A 91 11.60 -2.26 -10.50
CA ARG A 91 11.39 -3.69 -10.28
C ARG A 91 10.08 -4.20 -10.87
N GLU A 92 9.62 -3.61 -11.98
CA GLU A 92 8.39 -4.03 -12.67
C GLU A 92 8.44 -5.51 -13.13
N GLY A 93 9.65 -6.01 -13.41
CA GLY A 93 9.89 -7.42 -13.71
C GLY A 93 9.54 -8.37 -12.56
N GLU A 94 9.54 -7.90 -11.31
CA GLU A 94 9.15 -8.67 -10.14
C GLU A 94 7.65 -8.52 -9.81
N TRP A 95 7.08 -7.35 -10.10
CA TRP A 95 5.65 -7.09 -9.93
C TRP A 95 4.79 -8.09 -10.70
N ARG A 96 5.10 -8.31 -11.98
CA ARG A 96 4.30 -9.18 -12.86
C ARG A 96 4.20 -10.62 -12.33
N PRO A 97 5.29 -11.34 -12.04
CA PRO A 97 5.22 -12.67 -11.43
C PRO A 97 4.47 -12.69 -10.10
N TYR A 98 4.68 -11.69 -9.25
CA TYR A 98 3.98 -11.57 -7.98
C TYR A 98 2.45 -11.46 -8.18
N LEU A 99 2.00 -10.56 -9.06
CA LEU A 99 0.59 -10.35 -9.33
C LEU A 99 -0.07 -11.60 -9.94
N GLU A 100 0.58 -12.25 -10.91
CA GLU A 100 0.05 -13.48 -11.52
C GLU A 100 -0.09 -14.61 -10.48
N ALA A 101 0.86 -14.73 -9.54
CA ALA A 101 0.74 -15.69 -8.44
C ALA A 101 -0.49 -15.40 -7.55
N GLN A 102 -0.80 -14.13 -7.29
CA GLN A 102 -2.00 -13.75 -6.53
C GLN A 102 -3.29 -14.02 -7.31
N ILE A 103 -3.32 -13.69 -8.61
CA ILE A 103 -4.45 -13.98 -9.50
C ILE A 103 -4.74 -15.49 -9.51
N GLU A 104 -3.71 -16.31 -9.68
CA GLU A 104 -3.85 -17.76 -9.73
C GLU A 104 -4.31 -18.35 -8.39
N ARG A 105 -3.69 -17.93 -7.28
CA ARG A 105 -4.08 -18.33 -5.91
C ARG A 105 -5.55 -18.00 -5.62
N HIS A 106 -6.03 -16.88 -6.15
CA HIS A 106 -7.39 -16.39 -5.92
C HIS A 106 -8.34 -16.58 -7.11
N ARG A 107 -8.03 -17.47 -8.05
CA ARG A 107 -8.78 -17.66 -9.31
C ARG A 107 -10.28 -17.90 -9.14
N ARG A 108 -10.71 -18.51 -8.03
CA ARG A 108 -12.12 -18.82 -7.69
C ARG A 108 -12.86 -17.66 -7.03
N LYS A 109 -12.17 -16.57 -6.66
CA LYS A 109 -12.75 -15.38 -6.02
C LYS A 109 -13.16 -14.39 -7.10
N TYR A 110 -14.31 -14.63 -7.74
CA TYR A 110 -14.78 -13.86 -8.91
C TYR A 110 -14.92 -12.34 -8.70
N LYS A 111 -15.06 -11.88 -7.45
CA LYS A 111 -15.04 -10.43 -7.14
C LYS A 111 -13.62 -9.87 -6.98
N LEU A 112 -12.69 -10.66 -6.49
CA LEU A 112 -11.29 -10.24 -6.26
C LEU A 112 -10.49 -10.32 -7.56
N ARG A 113 -10.63 -11.42 -8.30
CA ARG A 113 -9.87 -11.67 -9.53
C ARG A 113 -9.89 -10.50 -10.54
N PRO A 114 -11.03 -9.91 -10.94
CA PRO A 114 -11.04 -8.80 -11.88
C PRO A 114 -10.34 -7.54 -11.32
N LEU A 115 -10.40 -7.31 -10.01
CA LEU A 115 -9.66 -6.22 -9.37
C LEU A 115 -8.14 -6.43 -9.47
N LEU A 116 -7.67 -7.67 -9.31
CA LEU A 116 -6.25 -8.00 -9.48
C LEU A 116 -5.81 -7.92 -10.94
N GLU A 117 -6.63 -8.39 -11.88
CA GLU A 117 -6.35 -8.33 -13.32
C GLU A 117 -6.23 -6.87 -13.82
N ALA A 118 -6.97 -5.94 -13.23
CA ALA A 118 -6.86 -4.51 -13.51
C ALA A 118 -5.50 -3.90 -13.11
N LEU A 119 -4.72 -4.58 -12.27
CA LEU A 119 -3.40 -4.13 -11.81
C LEU A 119 -2.23 -4.66 -12.66
N ARG A 120 -2.52 -5.38 -13.74
CA ARG A 120 -1.49 -5.84 -14.71
C ARG A 120 -0.72 -4.67 -15.31
#